data_AF-A0A4R6GCN3-F1
#
_entry.id   AF-A0A4R6GCN3-F1
#
_cell.length_a   1.000
_cell.length_b   1.000
_cell.length_c   1.000
_cell.angle_alpha   90.00
_cell.angle_beta   90.00
_cell.angle_gamma   90.00
#
_symmetry.space_group_name_H-M   'P 1'
#
loop_
_entity.id
_entity.type
_entity.pdbx_description
1 polymer ?
#
loop_
_entity_poly.entity_id
_entity_poly.type
_entity_poly.pdbx_seq_one_letter_code
_entity_poly.pdbx_strand_id
1 'polypeptide(L)'
;MGSHSGQPDPGETRVPIGGVLAGLEIHPLEPGDTAIEAFVLVKSLDKDGRIAWGYRTTSALNREELLGALVVQVAVLKKELRDEWDD
;
A
#
# COMPACT_ATOMS: atom_id res chain seq x y z
N MET A 1 2.86 -4.63 15.08
CA MET A 1 2.74 -4.58 13.60
C MET A 1 2.96 -5.99 13.09
N GLY A 2 1.89 -6.66 12.63
CA GLY A 2 2.00 -8.04 12.13
C GLY A 2 2.76 -8.06 10.80
N SER A 3 3.81 -8.88 10.75
CA SER A 3 4.65 -9.07 9.57
C SER A 3 3.89 -9.97 8.59
N HIS A 4 3.15 -9.38 7.66
CA HIS A 4 2.63 -10.12 6.51
C HIS A 4 3.75 -10.15 5.48
N SER A 5 4.60 -11.17 5.56
CA SER A 5 5.79 -11.41 4.73
C SER A 5 5.50 -11.65 3.24
N GLY A 6 4.32 -11.30 2.75
CA GLY A 6 3.89 -11.45 1.35
C GLY A 6 3.54 -12.89 0.95
N GLN A 7 4.19 -13.90 1.56
CA GLN A 7 3.76 -15.30 1.47
C GLN A 7 2.56 -15.54 2.38
N PRO A 8 1.47 -16.10 1.84
CA PRO A 8 0.33 -16.45 2.65
C PRO A 8 0.69 -17.61 3.59
N ASP A 9 0.26 -17.52 4.86
CA ASP A 9 0.39 -18.64 5.79
C ASP A 9 -0.48 -19.82 5.31
N PRO A 10 -0.11 -21.08 5.60
CA PRO A 10 -0.96 -22.22 5.27
C PRO A 10 -2.37 -22.07 5.86
N GLY A 11 -3.37 -21.95 4.99
CA GLY A 11 -4.78 -21.72 5.37
C GLY A 11 -5.23 -20.25 5.33
N GLU A 12 -4.38 -19.32 4.90
CA GLU A 12 -4.75 -17.92 4.72
C GLU A 12 -5.69 -17.72 3.53
N THR A 13 -6.89 -17.19 3.79
CA THR A 13 -7.87 -16.86 2.76
C THR A 13 -7.62 -15.46 2.21
N ARG A 14 -7.24 -15.36 0.94
CA ARG A 14 -7.22 -14.09 0.21
C ARG A 14 -8.63 -13.69 -0.21
N VAL A 15 -8.93 -12.40 -0.11
CA VAL A 15 -10.21 -11.82 -0.55
C VAL A 15 -9.95 -10.68 -1.55
N PRO A 16 -10.89 -10.39 -2.46
CA PRO A 16 -10.76 -9.27 -3.40
C PRO A 16 -10.49 -7.96 -2.66
N ILE A 17 -9.62 -7.11 -3.23
CA ILE A 17 -9.19 -5.86 -2.60
C ILE A 17 -10.37 -4.95 -2.22
N GLY A 18 -11.41 -4.87 -3.06
CA GLY A 18 -12.63 -4.10 -2.79
C GLY A 18 -13.45 -4.62 -1.61
N GLY A 19 -13.28 -5.89 -1.22
CA GLY A 19 -13.87 -6.45 0.00
C GLY A 19 -13.07 -6.13 1.27
N VAL A 20 -11.77 -5.86 1.15
CA VAL A 20 -10.91 -5.44 2.29
C VAL A 20 -10.98 -3.94 2.53
N LEU A 21 -10.97 -3.16 1.45
CA LEU A 21 -10.88 -1.71 1.45
C LEU A 21 -12.23 -1.06 1.12
N ALA A 22 -13.33 -1.69 1.56
CA ALA A 22 -14.68 -1.30 1.18
C ALA A 22 -14.93 0.21 1.34
N GLY A 23 -15.38 0.85 0.26
CA GLY A 23 -15.64 2.29 0.21
C GLY A 23 -14.43 3.17 -0.15
N LEU A 24 -13.24 2.60 -0.34
CA LEU A 24 -12.09 3.31 -0.88
C LEU A 24 -12.04 3.17 -2.41
N GLU A 25 -11.81 4.29 -3.09
CA GLU A 25 -11.64 4.38 -4.53
C GLU A 25 -10.21 4.83 -4.87
N ILE A 26 -9.74 4.45 -6.06
CA ILE A 26 -8.43 4.85 -6.57
C ILE A 26 -8.59 5.48 -7.96
N HIS A 27 -7.61 6.29 -8.37
CA HIS A 27 -7.53 6.77 -9.74
C HIS A 27 -7.41 5.59 -10.72
N PRO A 28 -8.01 5.70 -11.92
CA PRO A 28 -7.90 4.65 -12.94
C PRO A 28 -6.45 4.51 -13.41
N LEU A 29 -6.11 3.32 -13.90
CA LEU A 29 -4.86 3.10 -14.64
C LEU A 29 -4.91 3.82 -15.99
N GLU A 30 -3.75 4.09 -16.56
CA GLU A 30 -3.65 4.62 -17.91
C GLU A 30 -4.25 3.62 -18.94
N PRO A 31 -4.84 4.10 -20.04
CA PRO A 31 -5.43 3.22 -21.04
C PRO A 31 -4.41 2.22 -21.63
N GLY A 32 -4.72 0.93 -21.50
CA GLY A 32 -3.89 -0.17 -22.00
C GLY A 32 -3.00 -0.83 -20.93
N ASP A 33 -2.86 -0.23 -19.76
CA ASP A 33 -2.14 -0.83 -18.65
C ASP A 33 -2.92 -1.98 -18.01
N THR A 34 -2.19 -3.01 -17.59
CA THR A 34 -2.73 -4.15 -16.83
C THR A 34 -2.05 -4.17 -15.47
N ALA A 35 -2.83 -4.07 -14.39
CA ALA A 35 -2.29 -4.24 -13.04
C ALA A 35 -1.82 -5.68 -12.83
N ILE A 36 -0.58 -5.84 -12.35
CA ILE A 36 0.03 -7.14 -12.04
C ILE A 36 0.03 -7.35 -10.52
N GLU A 37 0.59 -6.41 -9.77
CA GLU A 37 0.73 -6.48 -8.32
C GLU A 37 0.54 -5.10 -7.68
N ALA A 38 0.17 -5.05 -6.41
CA ALA A 38 0.06 -3.82 -5.64
C ALA A 38 0.54 -4.00 -4.20
N PHE A 39 1.26 -2.99 -3.72
CA PHE A 39 1.50 -2.73 -2.30
C PHE A 39 0.56 -1.61 -1.87
N VAL A 40 -0.27 -1.86 -0.87
CA VAL A 40 -1.29 -0.91 -0.42
C VAL A 40 -1.01 -0.51 1.01
N LEU A 41 -0.74 0.77 1.25
CA LEU A 41 -0.65 1.34 2.59
C LEU A 41 -2.05 1.80 3.02
N VAL A 42 -2.52 1.30 4.15
CA VAL A 42 -3.89 1.50 4.65
C VAL A 42 -3.84 2.26 5.95
N LYS A 43 -4.45 3.45 5.97
CA LYS A 43 -4.79 4.18 7.19
C LYS A 43 -6.11 3.64 7.71
N SER A 44 -6.11 3.15 8.93
CA SER A 44 -7.30 2.57 9.57
C SER A 44 -7.50 3.14 10.96
N LEU A 45 -8.70 2.96 11.51
CA LEU A 45 -8.92 3.07 12.94
C LEU A 45 -8.75 1.68 13.55
N ASP A 46 -7.99 1.59 14.64
CA ASP A 46 -7.89 0.37 15.42
C ASP A 46 -9.15 0.14 16.27
N LYS A 47 -9.17 -0.96 17.04
CA LYS A 47 -10.29 -1.33 17.91
C LYS A 47 -10.63 -0.28 18.99
N ASP A 48 -9.69 0.61 19.30
CA ASP A 48 -9.86 1.67 20.29
C ASP A 48 -10.17 3.02 19.60
N GLY A 49 -10.39 3.02 18.28
CA GLY A 49 -10.68 4.22 17.49
C GLY A 49 -9.45 5.10 17.23
N ARG A 50 -8.23 4.59 17.43
CA ARG A 50 -7.00 5.36 17.15
C ARG A 50 -6.53 5.14 15.72
N ILE A 51 -5.91 6.16 15.14
CA ILE A 51 -5.31 6.05 13.82
C ILE A 51 -4.14 5.05 13.89
N ALA A 52 -4.18 4.07 13.00
CA ALA A 52 -3.13 3.10 12.77
C ALA A 52 -2.82 3.02 11.27
N TRP A 53 -1.61 2.56 10.97
CA TRP A 53 -1.19 2.25 9.60
C TRP A 53 -0.81 0.79 9.50
N GLY A 54 -1.27 0.15 8.42
CA GLY A 54 -0.88 -1.20 8.03
C GLY A 54 -0.70 -1.27 6.52
N TYR A 55 -0.20 -2.39 6.02
CA TYR A 55 -0.13 -2.62 4.58
C TYR A 55 -0.78 -3.93 4.16
N ARG A 56 -1.15 -4.02 2.89
CA ARG A 56 -1.62 -5.23 2.20
C ARG A 56 -0.87 -5.39 0.89
N THR A 57 -0.72 -6.63 0.45
CA THR A 57 -0.12 -6.93 -0.85
C THR A 57 -1.02 -7.88 -1.63
N THR A 58 -1.12 -7.69 -2.95
CA THR A 58 -1.90 -8.61 -3.82
C THR A 58 -1.17 -9.95 -4.04
N SER A 59 0.14 -9.98 -3.80
CA SER A 59 1.04 -11.12 -4.01
C SER A 59 2.31 -10.98 -3.14
N ALA A 60 3.24 -11.94 -3.24
CA ALA A 60 4.57 -11.83 -2.67
C ALA A 60 5.45 -10.98 -3.59
N LEU A 61 5.33 -9.65 -3.46
CA LEU A 61 6.16 -8.69 -4.19
C LEU A 61 7.65 -9.00 -4.00
N ASN A 62 8.44 -8.81 -5.05
CA ASN A 62 9.89 -8.81 -4.92
C ASN A 62 10.30 -7.68 -3.95
N ARG A 63 11.11 -8.02 -2.93
CA ARG A 63 11.42 -7.12 -1.82
C ARG A 63 12.39 -6.04 -2.25
N GLU A 64 13.32 -6.33 -3.14
CA GLU A 64 14.28 -5.39 -3.68
C GLU A 64 13.57 -4.35 -4.57
N GLU A 65 12.68 -4.78 -5.46
CA GLU A 65 11.86 -3.89 -6.30
C GLU A 65 10.95 -3.01 -5.45
N LEU A 66 10.27 -3.58 -4.45
CA LEU A 66 9.43 -2.83 -3.52
C LEU A 66 10.25 -1.81 -2.72
N LEU A 67 11.43 -2.18 -2.22
CA LEU A 67 12.30 -1.26 -1.50
C LEU A 67 12.72 -0.10 -2.40
N GLY A 68 13.12 -0.39 -3.65
CA GLY A 68 13.46 0.62 -4.64
C GLY A 68 12.33 1.62 -4.85
N ALA A 69 11.10 1.12 -5.08
CA ALA A 69 9.92 1.95 -5.27
C ALA A 69 9.61 2.83 -4.05
N LEU A 70 9.66 2.27 -2.84
CA LEU A 70 9.39 3.01 -1.61
C LEU A 70 10.44 4.09 -1.32
N VAL A 71 11.72 3.83 -1.62
CA VAL A 71 12.78 4.84 -1.47
C VAL A 71 12.54 6.03 -2.38
N VAL A 72 12.16 5.78 -3.64
CA VAL A 72 11.79 6.86 -4.59
C VAL A 72 10.60 7.64 -4.07
N GLN A 73 9.52 6.96 -3.64
CA GLN A 73 8.32 7.62 -3.14
C GLN A 73 8.60 8.51 -1.91
N VAL A 74 9.46 8.05 -0.99
CA VAL A 74 9.88 8.85 0.17
C VAL A 74 10.69 10.07 -0.28
N ALA A 75 11.55 9.94 -1.28
CA ALA A 75 12.32 11.07 -1.79
C ALA A 75 11.42 12.13 -2.45
N VAL A 76 10.43 11.70 -3.24
CA VAL A 76 9.42 12.57 -3.85
C VAL A 76 8.63 13.31 -2.77
N LEU A 77 8.06 12.58 -1.81
CA LEU A 77 7.27 13.16 -0.74
C LEU A 77 8.06 14.16 0.11
N LYS A 78 9.33 13.87 0.42
CA LYS A 78 10.21 14.81 1.14
C LYS A 78 10.45 16.09 0.36
N LYS A 79 10.54 16.01 -0.97
CA LYS A 79 10.69 17.19 -1.82
C LYS A 79 9.40 18.01 -1.81
N GLU A 80 8.25 17.39 -2.08
CA GLU A 80 6.94 18.06 -2.08
C GLU A 80 6.67 18.78 -0.76
N LEU A 81 6.85 18.10 0.37
CA LEU A 81 6.65 18.69 1.70
C LEU A 81 7.59 19.86 2.00
N ARG A 82 8.82 19.84 1.47
CA ARG A 82 9.75 20.96 1.64
C ARG A 82 9.33 22.13 0.75
N ASP A 83 8.99 21.85 -0.50
CA ASP A 83 8.60 22.88 -1.46
C ASP A 83 7.30 23.58 -0.98
N GLU A 84 6.37 22.86 -0.33
CA GLU A 84 5.18 23.43 0.35
C GLU A 84 5.50 24.37 1.54
N TRP A 85 6.69 24.25 2.15
CA TRP A 85 7.08 25.09 3.29
C TRP A 85 7.78 26.38 2.85
N ASP A 86 8.31 26.40 1.63
CA ASP A 86 9.02 27.55 1.05
C ASP A 86 8.04 28.55 0.37
N ASP A 87 6.75 28.19 0.24
CA ASP A 87 5.61 29.02 -0.22
C ASP A 87 4.80 29.62 0.96
#